data_AF-A0A967Q5N4-F1
#
_entry.id   AF-A0A967Q5N4-F1
#
_cell.length_a   1.000
_cell.length_b   1.000
_cell.length_c   1.000
_cell.angle_alpha   90.00
_cell.angle_beta   90.00
_cell.angle_gamma   90.00
#
_symmetry.space_group_name_H-M   'P 1'
#
loop_
_entity.id
_entity.type
_entity.pdbx_description
1 polymer ?
#
loop_
_entity_poly.entity_id
_entity_poly.type
_entity_poly.pdbx_seq_one_letter_code
_entity_poly.pdbx_strand_id
1 'polypeptide(L)'
;MCTLVILRRPDHAWPLIVAGNRDEMRDRSWAPPGRHWDDRPEVVAGLDRIARGSWLGVNDHGVVAVVMNREGSLGPAPGKRSRGELVLEALDHAEAVAGAQAMAELDPRAYRTFNLFIGDPLSAFWVRH
;
A
#
# COMPACT_ATOMS: atom_id res chain seq x y z
N MET A 1 6.16 -2.93 14.93
CA MET A 1 5.20 -3.85 14.28
C MET A 1 4.40 -3.08 13.23
N CYS A 2 3.50 -3.72 12.50
CA CYS A 2 2.50 -3.04 11.69
C CYS A 2 1.16 -3.77 11.88
N THR A 3 0.08 -3.02 12.06
CA THR A 3 -1.26 -3.54 12.33
C THR A 3 -2.22 -2.98 11.30
N LEU A 4 -3.02 -3.85 10.68
CA LEU A 4 -4.08 -3.48 9.77
C LEU A 4 -5.43 -3.94 10.34
N VAL A 5 -6.37 -3.02 10.47
CA VAL A 5 -7.76 -3.30 10.85
C VAL A 5 -8.64 -3.04 9.63
N ILE A 6 -9.49 -4.02 9.29
CA ILE A 6 -10.40 -3.98 8.15
C ILE A 6 -11.82 -4.25 8.65
N LEU A 7 -12.77 -3.39 8.28
CA LEU A 7 -14.20 -3.62 8.42
C LEU A 7 -14.83 -3.62 7.03
N ARG A 8 -15.14 -4.81 6.51
CA ARG A 8 -15.86 -4.99 5.23
C ARG A 8 -17.34 -5.19 5.49
N ARG A 9 -18.19 -4.46 4.78
CA ARG A 9 -19.66 -4.48 4.90
C ARG A 9 -20.30 -4.28 3.51
N PRO A 10 -20.49 -5.34 2.71
CA PRO A 10 -21.27 -5.25 1.47
C PRO A 10 -22.63 -4.56 1.72
N ASP A 11 -23.11 -3.84 0.72
CA ASP A 11 -24.40 -3.13 0.71
C ASP A 11 -24.60 -2.02 1.78
N HIS A 12 -23.58 -1.73 2.60
CA HIS A 12 -23.56 -0.61 3.52
C HIS A 12 -23.03 0.65 2.84
N ALA A 13 -23.53 1.84 3.20
CA ALA A 13 -23.05 3.16 2.73
C ALA A 13 -21.58 3.51 3.08
N TRP A 14 -20.84 2.56 3.66
CA TRP A 14 -19.43 2.65 4.04
C TRP A 14 -18.85 1.22 3.95
N PRO A 15 -18.73 0.66 2.72
CA PRO A 15 -18.64 -0.79 2.51
C PRO A 15 -17.25 -1.38 2.79
N LEU A 16 -16.25 -0.51 2.90
CA LEU A 16 -14.92 -0.82 3.37
C LEU A 16 -14.46 0.33 4.28
N ILE A 17 -13.99 0.00 5.49
CA ILE A 17 -13.23 0.90 6.37
C ILE A 17 -11.90 0.21 6.68
N VAL A 18 -10.80 0.95 6.59
CA VAL A 18 -9.43 0.47 6.80
C VAL A 18 -8.71 1.41 7.76
N ALA A 19 -7.97 0.86 8.72
CA ALA A 19 -7.04 1.60 9.57
C ALA A 19 -5.70 0.87 9.64
N GLY A 20 -4.64 1.53 9.17
CA GLY A 20 -3.27 1.01 9.22
C GLY A 20 -2.42 1.75 10.24
N ASN A 21 -1.88 1.04 11.23
CA ASN A 21 -0.85 1.53 12.14
C ASN A 21 0.52 0.95 11.74
N ARG A 22 1.49 1.82 11.46
CA ARG A 22 2.86 1.46 11.05
C ARG A 22 3.83 1.99 12.10
N ASP A 23 4.31 1.11 12.98
CA ASP A 23 5.42 1.48 13.87
C ASP A 23 6.70 1.55 13.01
N GLU A 24 7.37 2.70 13.04
CA GLU A 24 8.52 3.03 12.20
C GLU A 24 9.60 3.72 13.04
N MET A 25 10.84 3.72 12.53
CA MET A 25 11.96 4.40 13.18
C MET A 25 11.74 5.92 13.22
N ARG A 26 11.94 6.54 14.39
CA ARG A 26 11.54 7.94 14.67
C ARG A 26 12.26 8.99 13.81
N ASP A 27 13.42 8.63 13.29
CA ASP A 27 14.29 9.40 12.41
C ASP A 27 13.97 9.23 10.91
N ARG A 28 13.09 8.28 10.55
CA ARG A 28 12.68 8.08 9.16
C ARG A 28 11.85 9.27 8.67
N SER A 29 12.45 10.11 7.83
CA SER A 29 11.78 11.28 7.26
C SER A 29 10.62 10.90 6.34
N TRP A 30 9.47 11.56 6.53
CA TRP A 30 8.25 11.36 5.75
C TRP A 30 7.47 12.67 5.59
N ALA A 31 6.41 12.66 4.78
CA ALA A 31 5.43 13.75 4.67
C ALA A 31 4.00 13.22 4.85
N PRO A 32 3.08 14.02 5.43
CA PRO A 32 1.69 13.62 5.67
C PRO A 32 0.92 13.30 4.38
N PRO A 33 -0.27 12.67 4.47
CA PRO A 33 -1.10 12.35 3.31
C PRO A 33 -1.34 13.55 2.38
N GLY A 34 -1.10 13.35 1.08
CA GLY A 34 -1.26 14.36 0.04
C GLY A 34 -0.96 13.79 -1.35
N ARG A 35 -1.08 14.63 -2.37
CA ARG A 35 -0.66 14.33 -3.75
C ARG A 35 0.81 14.73 -3.88
N HIS A 36 1.74 13.76 -3.92
CA HIS A 36 3.21 13.99 -3.89
C HIS A 36 3.95 13.55 -5.16
N TRP A 37 3.22 13.08 -6.17
CA TRP A 37 3.75 12.46 -7.38
C TRP A 37 3.05 13.10 -8.60
N ASP A 38 3.79 13.86 -9.41
CA ASP A 38 3.24 14.56 -10.57
C ASP A 38 2.79 13.58 -11.68
N ASP A 39 3.33 12.35 -11.67
CA ASP A 39 2.96 11.24 -12.55
C ASP A 39 1.80 10.38 -12.02
N ARG A 40 1.30 10.67 -10.80
CA ARG A 40 0.14 10.02 -10.16
C ARG A 40 -0.78 11.05 -9.49
N PRO A 41 -1.34 12.01 -10.24
CA PRO A 41 -2.11 13.11 -9.68
C PRO A 41 -3.34 12.64 -8.88
N GLU A 42 -3.94 11.50 -9.26
CA GLU A 42 -5.06 10.85 -8.58
C GLU A 42 -4.73 10.23 -7.21
N VAL A 43 -3.47 10.05 -6.84
CA VAL A 43 -3.05 9.37 -5.59
C VAL A 43 -2.89 10.33 -4.41
N VAL A 44 -3.61 10.05 -3.31
CA VAL A 44 -3.45 10.70 -2.00
C VAL A 44 -2.84 9.71 -1.01
N ALA A 45 -1.57 9.90 -0.65
CA ALA A 45 -0.83 8.98 0.20
C ALA A 45 0.24 9.67 1.06
N GLY A 46 0.77 8.98 2.07
CA GLY A 46 1.92 9.48 2.84
C GLY A 46 3.24 9.19 2.13
N LEU A 47 4.08 10.20 1.92
CA LEU A 47 5.37 10.05 1.21
C LEU A 47 6.50 9.63 2.15
N ASP A 48 7.14 8.50 1.88
CA ASP A 48 8.47 8.16 2.41
C ASP A 48 9.53 9.04 1.74
N ARG A 49 10.18 9.95 2.48
CA ARG A 49 11.17 10.86 1.88
C ARG A 49 12.51 10.18 1.57
N ILE A 50 12.76 8.99 2.12
CA ILE A 50 13.98 8.21 1.88
C ILE A 50 13.80 7.26 0.70
N ALA A 51 12.68 6.52 0.67
CA ALA A 51 12.42 5.45 -0.30
C ALA A 51 11.29 5.76 -1.30
N ARG A 52 10.82 7.01 -1.36
CA ARG A 52 9.93 7.64 -2.38
C ARG A 52 8.55 7.00 -2.64
N GLY A 53 8.24 5.87 -2.00
CA GLY A 53 6.92 5.23 -2.02
C GLY A 53 6.04 5.59 -0.82
N SER A 54 4.97 4.82 -0.60
CA SER A 54 4.01 4.99 0.51
C SER A 54 3.91 3.73 1.40
N TRP A 55 3.18 3.84 2.52
CA TRP A 55 2.74 2.69 3.33
C TRP A 55 1.22 2.49 3.32
N LEU A 56 0.48 3.57 3.05
CA LEU A 56 -0.98 3.68 3.06
C LEU A 56 -1.34 4.81 2.08
N GLY A 57 -2.22 4.52 1.13
CA GLY A 57 -2.74 5.52 0.19
C GLY A 57 -4.11 5.14 -0.35
N VAL A 58 -4.79 6.13 -0.94
CA VAL A 58 -6.05 5.98 -1.66
C VAL A 58 -5.95 6.76 -2.98
N ASN A 59 -6.63 6.31 -4.02
CA ASN A 59 -6.77 7.07 -5.27
C ASN A 59 -8.18 7.66 -5.44
N ASP A 60 -8.34 8.57 -6.40
CA ASP A 60 -9.63 9.22 -6.67
C ASP A 60 -10.71 8.26 -7.22
N HIS A 61 -10.35 7.00 -7.54
CA HIS A 61 -11.29 5.93 -7.87
C HIS A 61 -11.81 5.16 -6.64
N GLY A 62 -11.26 5.42 -5.45
CA GLY A 62 -11.65 4.76 -4.20
C GLY A 62 -10.93 3.45 -3.90
N VAL A 63 -9.88 3.10 -4.66
CA VAL A 63 -8.97 2.01 -4.32
C VAL A 63 -8.07 2.46 -3.17
N VAL A 64 -7.94 1.64 -2.12
CA VAL A 64 -7.03 1.83 -0.99
C VAL A 64 -6.01 0.69 -0.95
N ALA A 65 -4.73 1.05 -0.80
CA ALA A 65 -3.61 0.12 -0.69
C ALA A 65 -2.82 0.34 0.60
N VAL A 66 -2.44 -0.75 1.28
CA VAL A 66 -1.69 -0.71 2.54
C VAL A 66 -0.64 -1.83 2.58
N VAL A 67 0.63 -1.50 2.82
CA VAL A 67 1.72 -2.50 2.94
C VAL A 67 2.25 -2.60 4.36
N MET A 68 2.41 -3.84 4.83
CA MET A 68 2.88 -4.17 6.17
C MET A 68 4.11 -5.08 6.11
N ASN A 69 5.03 -4.85 7.04
CA ASN A 69 6.21 -5.71 7.24
C ASN A 69 5.79 -7.13 7.66
N ARG A 70 6.49 -8.15 7.15
CA ARG A 70 6.49 -9.51 7.73
C ARG A 70 7.67 -9.66 8.69
N GLU A 71 7.72 -10.78 9.42
CA GLU A 71 8.87 -11.12 10.27
C GLU A 71 10.18 -11.17 9.45
N GLY A 72 11.31 -10.82 10.08
CA GLY A 72 12.63 -10.78 9.43
C GLY A 72 12.78 -9.76 8.27
N SER A 73 11.79 -8.90 8.04
CA SER A 73 11.69 -8.08 6.82
C SER A 73 11.99 -6.58 7.00
N LEU A 74 12.45 -6.15 8.19
CA LEU A 74 12.71 -4.74 8.49
C LEU A 74 13.95 -4.19 7.73
N GLY A 75 13.89 -2.89 7.41
CA GLY A 75 14.98 -2.16 6.74
C GLY A 75 15.13 -2.46 5.24
N PRO A 76 15.98 -1.70 4.53
CA PRO A 76 16.38 -2.02 3.15
C PRO A 76 17.16 -3.34 3.08
N ALA A 77 17.43 -3.83 1.87
CA ALA A 77 18.37 -4.92 1.63
C ALA A 77 19.05 -4.74 0.26
N PRO A 78 20.32 -5.14 0.10
CA PRO A 78 21.00 -5.11 -1.20
C PRO A 78 20.20 -5.88 -2.27
N GLY A 79 20.07 -5.29 -3.46
CA GLY A 79 19.34 -5.90 -4.58
C GLY A 79 17.81 -5.98 -4.40
N LYS A 80 17.22 -5.25 -3.44
CA LYS A 80 15.76 -5.22 -3.23
C LYS A 80 15.15 -3.82 -3.46
N ARG A 81 14.05 -3.78 -4.21
CA ARG A 81 13.17 -2.60 -4.40
C ARG A 81 12.44 -2.23 -3.09
N SER A 82 11.97 -0.99 -3.00
CA SER A 82 11.15 -0.52 -1.88
C SER A 82 9.75 -1.10 -1.97
N ARG A 83 9.28 -1.75 -0.90
CA ARG A 83 7.87 -2.19 -0.80
C ARG A 83 6.87 -1.03 -0.85
N GLY A 84 7.32 0.20 -0.64
CA GLY A 84 6.44 1.37 -0.80
C GLY A 84 6.10 1.69 -2.25
N GLU A 85 6.81 1.10 -3.21
CA GLU A 85 6.46 1.13 -4.63
C GLU A 85 5.19 0.31 -4.90
N LEU A 86 5.03 -0.85 -4.23
CA LEU A 86 3.84 -1.72 -4.34
C LEU A 86 2.53 -1.01 -3.95
N VAL A 87 2.60 -0.01 -3.06
CA VAL A 87 1.44 0.81 -2.66
C VAL A 87 1.06 1.80 -3.76
N LEU A 88 2.04 2.31 -4.53
CA LEU A 88 1.77 3.21 -5.66
C LEU A 88 1.27 2.42 -6.86
N GLU A 89 1.99 1.35 -7.25
CA GLU A 89 1.61 0.45 -8.35
C GLU A 89 0.17 -0.09 -8.19
N ALA A 90 -0.24 -0.46 -6.95
CA ALA A 90 -1.61 -0.89 -6.67
C ALA A 90 -2.67 0.24 -6.75
N LEU A 91 -2.27 1.51 -6.70
CA LEU A 91 -3.12 2.70 -6.79
C LEU A 91 -3.12 3.35 -8.18
N ASP A 92 -2.23 2.92 -9.08
CA ASP A 92 -2.24 3.29 -10.51
C ASP A 92 -3.41 2.64 -11.28
N HIS A 93 -4.25 1.84 -10.59
CA HIS A 93 -5.43 1.16 -11.13
C HIS A 93 -6.74 1.70 -10.55
N ALA A 94 -7.76 1.84 -11.39
CA ALA A 94 -9.09 2.31 -10.99
C ALA A 94 -9.93 1.27 -10.21
N GLU A 95 -9.52 0.00 -10.17
CA GLU A 95 -10.21 -1.08 -9.47
C GLU A 95 -9.21 -1.93 -8.66
N ALA A 96 -9.59 -2.36 -7.45
CA ALA A 96 -8.73 -3.17 -6.59
C ALA A 96 -8.43 -4.55 -7.20
N VAL A 97 -9.31 -5.07 -8.07
CA VAL A 97 -9.08 -6.34 -8.77
C VAL A 97 -7.98 -6.23 -9.81
N ALA A 98 -7.92 -5.12 -10.57
CA ALA A 98 -6.84 -4.85 -11.51
C ALA A 98 -5.51 -4.63 -10.78
N GLY A 99 -5.50 -3.86 -9.68
CA GLY A 99 -4.32 -3.71 -8.83
C GLY A 99 -3.83 -5.04 -8.23
N ALA A 100 -4.74 -5.89 -7.76
CA ALA A 100 -4.38 -7.22 -7.26
C ALA A 100 -3.89 -8.19 -8.34
N GLN A 101 -4.35 -8.03 -9.59
CA GLN A 101 -3.85 -8.79 -10.76
C GLN A 101 -2.43 -8.35 -11.13
N ALA A 102 -2.16 -7.03 -11.23
CA ALA A 102 -0.83 -6.51 -11.50
C ALA A 102 0.21 -6.99 -10.47
N MET A 103 -0.17 -7.06 -9.18
CA MET A 103 0.69 -7.61 -8.12
C MET A 103 1.06 -9.09 -8.31
N ALA A 104 0.27 -9.87 -9.08
CA ALA A 104 0.56 -11.27 -9.37
C ALA A 104 1.55 -11.45 -10.54
N GLU A 105 1.78 -10.43 -11.36
CA GLU A 105 2.72 -10.44 -12.48
C GLU A 105 4.14 -9.97 -12.08
N LEU A 106 4.27 -9.24 -10.97
CA LEU A 106 5.55 -8.81 -10.42
C LEU A 106 6.38 -10.01 -9.90
N ASP A 107 7.70 -10.01 -10.14
CA ASP A 107 8.59 -10.94 -9.43
C ASP A 107 8.65 -10.55 -7.94
N PRO A 108 8.07 -11.34 -7.02
CA PRO A 108 8.03 -10.98 -5.60
C PRO A 108 9.44 -10.94 -5.00
N ARG A 109 10.40 -11.67 -5.58
CA ARG A 109 11.80 -11.72 -5.16
C ARG A 109 12.53 -10.40 -5.43
N ALA A 110 11.96 -9.47 -6.19
CA ALA A 110 12.47 -8.10 -6.28
C ALA A 110 12.36 -7.34 -4.95
N TYR A 111 11.52 -7.79 -4.00
CA TYR A 111 11.23 -7.12 -2.74
C TYR A 111 11.70 -7.93 -1.52
N ARG A 112 11.64 -7.31 -0.32
CA ARG A 112 11.61 -8.08 0.95
C ARG A 112 10.19 -8.60 1.17
N THR A 113 10.05 -9.69 1.92
CA THR A 113 8.76 -10.30 2.28
C THR A 113 7.77 -9.27 2.85
N PHE A 114 6.50 -9.37 2.47
CA PHE A 114 5.47 -8.37 2.72
C PHE A 114 4.07 -8.94 2.83
N ASN A 115 3.20 -8.22 3.53
CA ASN A 115 1.74 -8.34 3.39
C ASN A 115 1.26 -7.04 2.73
N LEU A 116 0.46 -7.14 1.66
CA LEU A 116 -0.15 -6.01 0.97
C LEU A 116 -1.67 -6.21 0.95
N PHE A 117 -2.40 -5.23 1.44
CA PHE A 117 -3.85 -5.15 1.27
C PHE A 117 -4.16 -4.20 0.11
N ILE A 118 -5.10 -4.59 -0.74
CA ILE A 118 -5.70 -3.74 -1.78
C ILE A 118 -7.21 -3.92 -1.69
N GLY A 119 -8.00 -2.85 -1.68
CA GLY A 119 -9.46 -2.95 -1.63
C GLY A 119 -10.16 -1.70 -2.12
N ASP A 120 -11.43 -1.88 -2.46
CA ASP A 120 -12.34 -0.82 -2.93
C ASP A 120 -13.76 -1.14 -2.36
N PRO A 121 -14.84 -0.44 -2.77
CA PRO A 121 -16.19 -0.76 -2.30
C PRO A 121 -16.67 -2.20 -2.60
N LEU A 122 -16.22 -2.78 -3.71
CA LEU A 122 -16.69 -4.04 -4.30
C LEU A 122 -15.80 -5.23 -3.93
N SER A 123 -14.48 -5.03 -3.86
CA SER A 123 -13.47 -6.09 -3.71
C SER A 123 -12.44 -5.80 -2.62
N ALA A 124 -11.80 -6.85 -2.10
CA ALA A 124 -10.72 -6.74 -1.12
C ALA A 124 -9.79 -7.95 -1.20
N PHE A 125 -8.47 -7.71 -1.25
CA PHE A 125 -7.44 -8.70 -1.51
C PHE A 125 -6.30 -8.60 -0.49
N TRP A 126 -5.70 -9.75 -0.18
CA TRP A 126 -4.44 -9.83 0.57
C TRP A 126 -3.39 -10.54 -0.29
N VAL A 127 -2.43 -9.77 -0.80
CA VAL A 127 -1.25 -10.28 -1.51
C VAL A 127 -0.11 -10.44 -0.49
N ARG A 128 0.73 -11.47 -0.65
CA ARG A 128 1.85 -11.74 0.26
C ARG A 128 3.06 -12.36 -0.43
N HIS A 129 4.24 -12.02 0.07
CA HIS A 129 5.51 -12.70 -0.16
C HIS A 129 6.14 -13.07 1.18
#